data_AF-A0A4Z1I7J3-F1
#
_entry.id   AF-A0A4Z1I7J3-F1
#
_cell.length_a   1.000
_cell.length_b   1.000
_cell.length_c   1.000
_cell.angle_alpha   90.00
_cell.angle_beta   90.00
_cell.angle_gamma   90.00
#
_symmetry.space_group_name_H-M   'P 1'
#
loop_
_entity.id
_entity.type
_entity.pdbx_description
1 polymer ?
#
loop_
_entity_poly.entity_id
_entity_poly.type
_entity_poly.pdbx_seq_one_letter_code
_entity_poly.pdbx_strand_id
1 'polypeptide(L)'
;MSSEEGSTQQGIYMENGSGGWLSDSTFVGGMFGAYFGNQQFTSRNLAFYGCKTALQISWDWAWTMQGINIKNCGSGIDVVGEAGGSLGTSKNVRSLTLLYLVIENTPIGIETSLFSTNSTSLLIENAYLNNVPKVVTNNQNAPHATSWQL
;
A
#
# COMPACT_ATOMS: atom_id res chain seq x y z
N MET A 1 4.83 10.91 12.55
CA MET A 1 5.02 9.63 13.27
C MET A 1 6.50 9.37 13.43
N SER A 2 6.90 8.53 14.39
CA SER A 2 8.31 8.24 14.68
C SER A 2 8.99 7.53 13.50
N SER A 3 10.24 7.91 13.21
CA SER A 3 11.10 7.22 12.24
C SER A 3 12.03 6.19 12.90
N GLU A 4 11.94 6.03 14.21
CA GLU A 4 12.78 5.09 14.96
C GLU A 4 12.50 3.64 14.56
N GLU A 5 13.55 2.82 14.59
CA GLU A 5 13.43 1.39 14.36
C GLU A 5 12.50 0.76 15.42
N GLY A 6 11.59 -0.12 14.98
CA GLY A 6 10.60 -0.75 15.85
C GLY A 6 9.34 0.09 16.12
N SER A 7 9.19 1.27 15.52
CA SER A 7 7.91 1.99 15.58
C SER A 7 6.77 1.15 15.00
N THR A 8 5.61 1.17 15.65
CA THR A 8 4.35 0.54 15.20
C THR A 8 3.29 1.58 14.83
N GLN A 9 3.67 2.86 14.75
CA GLN A 9 2.72 3.93 14.47
C GLN A 9 2.21 3.86 13.03
N GLN A 10 0.91 4.07 12.86
CA GLN A 10 0.23 4.09 11.57
C GLN A 10 -0.65 5.33 11.44
N GLY A 11 -0.65 5.96 10.27
CA GLY A 11 -1.36 7.23 10.05
C GLY A 11 -2.86 7.03 9.92
N ILE A 12 -3.28 6.19 8.97
CA ILE A 12 -4.65 5.70 8.86
C ILE A 12 -4.65 4.19 9.05
N TYR A 13 -5.63 3.70 9.81
CA TYR A 13 -6.01 2.30 9.84
C TYR A 13 -7.46 2.18 9.38
N MET A 14 -7.65 1.55 8.23
CA MET A 14 -8.94 1.23 7.65
C MET A 14 -8.98 -0.26 7.37
N GLU A 15 -9.73 -1.00 8.19
CA GLU A 15 -9.83 -2.46 8.12
C GLU A 15 -10.93 -2.92 7.14
N ASN A 16 -11.99 -2.13 7.01
CA ASN A 16 -13.13 -2.43 6.15
C ASN A 16 -13.90 -1.14 5.79
N GLY A 17 -14.92 -1.27 4.96
CA GLY A 17 -15.89 -0.24 4.66
C GLY A 17 -16.38 -0.30 3.22
N SER A 18 -17.25 0.64 2.88
CA SER A 18 -17.73 0.91 1.51
C SER A 18 -17.62 2.41 1.28
N GLY A 19 -16.38 2.86 1.15
CA GLY A 19 -16.00 4.26 1.18
C GLY A 19 -16.11 4.94 -0.17
N GLY A 20 -15.53 6.15 -0.24
CA GLY A 20 -15.69 7.05 -1.37
C GLY A 20 -14.48 7.91 -1.71
N TRP A 21 -13.86 8.61 -0.75
CA TRP A 21 -12.84 9.64 -1.06
C TRP A 21 -11.88 9.97 0.10
N LEU A 22 -10.59 10.18 -0.21
CA LEU A 22 -9.55 10.75 0.67
C LEU A 22 -8.60 11.59 -0.19
N SER A 23 -8.30 12.82 0.24
CA SER A 23 -7.33 13.63 -0.50
C SER A 23 -6.44 14.53 0.35
N ASP A 24 -5.42 15.08 -0.29
CA ASP A 24 -4.62 16.22 0.18
C ASP A 24 -4.01 16.01 1.57
N SER A 25 -3.51 14.81 1.81
CA SER A 25 -2.97 14.39 3.11
C SER A 25 -1.50 14.04 2.99
N THR A 26 -0.73 14.38 4.02
CA THR A 26 0.71 14.09 4.10
C THR A 26 1.00 13.24 5.33
N PHE A 27 1.72 12.15 5.11
CA PHE A 27 2.16 11.19 6.13
C PHE A 27 3.68 11.25 6.24
N VAL A 28 4.19 11.43 7.46
CA VAL A 28 5.63 11.56 7.73
C VAL A 28 6.06 10.57 8.81
N GLY A 29 7.04 9.72 8.52
CA GLY A 29 7.52 8.66 9.41
C GLY A 29 6.51 7.50 9.58
N GLY A 30 6.69 6.69 10.62
CA GLY A 30 5.80 5.61 11.01
C GLY A 30 6.09 4.27 10.32
N MET A 31 5.51 3.21 10.87
CA MET A 31 5.51 1.88 10.28
C MET A 31 4.73 1.89 8.96
N PHE A 32 3.51 2.43 9.02
CA PHE A 32 2.64 2.59 7.87
C PHE A 32 2.22 4.06 7.75
N GLY A 33 2.40 4.66 6.58
CA GLY A 33 1.71 5.92 6.29
C GLY A 33 0.20 5.71 6.33
N ALA A 34 -0.28 4.69 5.59
CA ALA A 34 -1.65 4.23 5.64
C ALA A 34 -1.75 2.71 5.53
N TYR A 35 -2.70 2.15 6.28
CA TYR A 35 -3.18 0.78 6.16
C TYR A 35 -4.62 0.82 5.65
N PHE A 36 -4.89 0.21 4.50
CA PHE A 36 -6.17 0.29 3.80
C PHE A 36 -6.81 -1.07 3.56
N GLY A 37 -8.14 -1.09 3.68
CA GLY A 37 -9.01 -2.24 3.44
C GLY A 37 -10.43 -1.74 3.24
N ASN A 38 -10.96 -1.85 2.03
CA ASN A 38 -12.28 -1.28 1.69
C ASN A 38 -12.82 -1.89 0.40
N GLN A 39 -14.14 -1.96 0.23
CA GLN A 39 -14.75 -2.43 -1.02
C GLN A 39 -14.28 -1.60 -2.23
N GLN A 40 -14.42 -0.28 -2.13
CA GLN A 40 -13.95 0.63 -3.15
C GLN A 40 -13.58 1.97 -2.56
N PHE A 41 -12.62 2.64 -3.19
CA PHE A 41 -12.22 3.96 -2.74
C PHE A 41 -11.51 4.76 -3.84
N THR A 42 -11.55 6.08 -3.71
CA THR A 42 -10.72 6.99 -4.50
C THR A 42 -9.80 7.77 -3.57
N SER A 43 -8.51 7.79 -3.88
CA SER A 43 -7.52 8.56 -3.14
C SER A 43 -6.78 9.53 -4.07
N ARG A 44 -6.62 10.79 -3.66
CA ARG A 44 -5.95 11.79 -4.50
C ARG A 44 -4.95 12.64 -3.73
N ASN A 45 -3.80 12.94 -4.33
CA ASN A 45 -2.81 13.86 -3.76
C ASN A 45 -2.38 13.46 -2.34
N LEU A 46 -1.97 12.20 -2.18
CA LEU A 46 -1.41 11.71 -0.91
C LEU A 46 0.11 11.71 -1.00
N ALA A 47 0.75 12.24 0.03
CA ALA A 47 2.20 12.31 0.14
C ALA A 47 2.71 11.47 1.31
N PHE A 48 3.75 10.68 1.08
CA PHE A 48 4.36 9.78 2.07
C PHE A 48 5.86 10.03 2.12
N TYR A 49 6.38 10.40 3.30
CA TYR A 49 7.77 10.77 3.51
C TYR A 49 8.39 10.02 4.68
N GLY A 50 9.44 9.23 4.40
CA GLY A 50 10.19 8.57 5.49
C GLY A 50 9.42 7.46 6.21
N CYS A 51 8.35 6.93 5.62
CA CYS A 51 7.61 5.80 6.18
C CYS A 51 8.42 4.50 5.98
N LYS A 52 8.28 3.53 6.90
CA LYS A 52 8.82 2.19 6.65
C LYS A 52 8.13 1.56 5.44
N THR A 53 6.80 1.57 5.45
CA THR A 53 5.93 1.31 4.30
C THR A 53 5.05 2.55 4.10
N ALA A 54 5.05 3.16 2.91
CA ALA A 54 4.18 4.31 2.66
C ALA A 54 2.70 3.92 2.74
N LEU A 55 2.30 2.88 2.01
CA LEU A 55 0.92 2.43 1.97
C LEU A 55 0.86 0.90 1.91
N GLN A 56 0.08 0.30 2.79
CA GLN A 56 -0.33 -1.09 2.68
C GLN A 56 -1.80 -1.16 2.31
N ILE A 57 -2.14 -1.95 1.29
CA ILE A 57 -3.51 -2.29 0.94
C ILE A 57 -3.73 -3.78 1.16
N SER A 58 -4.65 -4.09 2.06
CA SER A 58 -4.94 -5.44 2.57
C SER A 58 -6.05 -6.15 1.81
N TRP A 59 -7.02 -5.40 1.29
CA TRP A 59 -8.03 -5.92 0.38
C TRP A 59 -8.81 -4.80 -0.31
N ASP A 60 -9.33 -5.10 -1.51
CA ASP A 60 -10.33 -4.28 -2.19
C ASP A 60 -11.20 -5.08 -3.19
N TRP A 61 -12.20 -4.41 -3.74
CA TRP A 61 -12.72 -4.76 -5.07
C TRP A 61 -12.13 -3.85 -6.14
N ALA A 62 -12.04 -2.54 -5.85
CA ALA A 62 -11.40 -1.57 -6.73
C ALA A 62 -10.93 -0.31 -6.00
N TRP A 63 -9.68 0.09 -6.21
CA TRP A 63 -9.14 1.34 -5.70
C TRP A 63 -8.50 2.16 -6.82
N THR A 64 -8.91 3.43 -6.94
CA THR A 64 -8.24 4.40 -7.82
C THR A 64 -7.42 5.38 -6.99
N MET A 65 -6.14 5.48 -7.29
CA MET A 65 -5.23 6.41 -6.64
C MET A 65 -4.61 7.36 -7.68
N GLN A 66 -4.75 8.66 -7.45
CA GLN A 66 -4.26 9.69 -8.36
C GLN A 66 -3.30 10.65 -7.66
N GLY A 67 -2.11 10.90 -8.22
CA GLY A 67 -1.18 11.87 -7.65
C GLY A 67 -0.58 11.40 -6.33
N ILE A 68 -0.20 10.13 -6.25
CA ILE A 68 0.46 9.57 -5.06
C ILE A 68 1.96 9.89 -5.13
N ASN A 69 2.50 10.47 -4.06
CA ASN A 69 3.89 10.88 -3.98
C ASN A 69 4.58 10.18 -2.80
N ILE A 70 5.60 9.37 -3.10
CA ILE A 70 6.31 8.55 -2.13
C ILE A 70 7.78 8.91 -2.21
N LYS A 71 8.37 9.37 -1.10
CA LYS A 71 9.81 9.67 -1.05
C LYS A 71 10.49 9.16 0.21
N ASN A 72 11.68 8.60 0.03
CA ASN A 72 12.55 8.14 1.11
C ASN A 72 11.88 7.10 2.02
N CYS A 73 11.01 6.25 1.46
CA CYS A 73 10.36 5.18 2.22
C CYS A 73 11.14 3.87 2.10
N GLY A 74 10.91 2.91 3.00
CA GLY A 74 11.44 1.56 2.87
C GLY A 74 10.76 0.81 1.70
N SER A 75 9.43 0.78 1.71
CA SER A 75 8.60 0.36 0.58
C SER A 75 7.54 1.41 0.25
N GLY A 76 7.09 1.41 -1.01
CA GLY A 76 6.04 2.30 -1.49
C GLY A 76 4.65 1.74 -1.21
N ILE A 77 4.15 0.91 -2.11
CA ILE A 77 2.82 0.29 -2.03
C ILE A 77 2.98 -1.20 -1.82
N ASP A 78 2.58 -1.68 -0.64
CA ASP A 78 2.55 -3.10 -0.33
C ASP A 78 1.12 -3.63 -0.56
N VAL A 79 0.97 -4.46 -1.58
CA VAL A 79 -0.27 -5.16 -1.96
C VAL A 79 -0.26 -6.53 -1.32
N VAL A 80 -1.00 -6.68 -0.23
CA VAL A 80 -1.06 -7.92 0.53
C VAL A 80 -2.43 -8.56 0.37
N GLY A 81 -2.48 -9.89 0.25
CA GLY A 81 -3.74 -10.61 0.42
C GLY A 81 -4.03 -10.81 1.91
N GLU A 82 -5.29 -10.76 2.32
CA GLU A 82 -5.66 -11.25 3.64
C GLU A 82 -5.37 -12.75 3.68
N ALA A 83 -4.37 -13.14 4.49
CA ALA A 83 -4.12 -14.53 4.83
C ALA A 83 -5.38 -15.05 5.53
N GLY A 84 -6.27 -15.68 4.76
CA GLY A 84 -7.48 -16.26 5.27
C GLY A 84 -7.12 -17.28 6.34
N GLY A 85 -7.42 -16.96 7.59
CA GLY A 85 -7.51 -17.96 8.65
C GLY A 85 -8.48 -19.07 8.23
N SER A 86 -8.50 -20.17 9.00
CA SER A 86 -9.16 -21.45 8.72
C SER A 86 -10.67 -21.43 8.35
N LEU A 87 -11.28 -20.25 8.19
CA LEU A 87 -12.68 -19.99 7.83
C LEU A 87 -12.88 -19.38 6.43
N GLY A 88 -11.86 -19.37 5.55
CA GLY A 88 -12.09 -19.45 4.10
C GLY A 88 -12.70 -18.23 3.39
N THR A 89 -12.41 -16.99 3.81
CA THR A 89 -12.74 -15.79 3.01
C THR A 89 -11.53 -14.89 2.85
N SER A 90 -10.51 -15.32 2.08
CA SER A 90 -9.39 -14.45 1.75
C SER A 90 -9.89 -13.25 0.96
N LYS A 91 -9.93 -12.07 1.59
CA LYS A 91 -10.14 -10.82 0.86
C LYS A 91 -8.80 -10.43 0.26
N ASN A 92 -8.75 -10.38 -1.06
CA ASN A 92 -7.54 -10.00 -1.80
C ASN A 92 -7.75 -8.60 -2.39
N VAL A 93 -6.65 -7.96 -2.75
CA VAL A 93 -6.67 -6.75 -3.58
C VAL A 93 -6.98 -7.17 -5.00
N ARG A 94 -8.17 -6.80 -5.49
CA ARG A 94 -8.66 -7.20 -6.82
C ARG A 94 -8.21 -6.24 -7.90
N SER A 95 -8.32 -4.93 -7.68
CA SER A 95 -7.89 -3.97 -8.71
C SER A 95 -7.37 -2.66 -8.15
N LEU A 96 -6.18 -2.27 -8.62
CA LEU A 96 -5.52 -1.04 -8.23
C LEU A 96 -5.18 -0.24 -9.50
N THR A 97 -5.72 0.96 -9.59
CA THR A 97 -5.44 1.91 -10.67
C THR A 97 -4.62 3.07 -10.13
N LEU A 98 -3.38 3.20 -10.58
CA LEU A 98 -2.43 4.22 -10.15
C LEU A 98 -2.18 5.21 -11.29
N LEU A 99 -2.60 6.46 -11.09
CA LEU A 99 -2.46 7.53 -12.06
C LEU A 99 -1.56 8.62 -11.49
N TYR A 100 -0.60 9.13 -12.26
CA TYR A 100 0.30 10.21 -11.82
C TYR A 100 1.10 9.83 -10.56
N LEU A 101 1.70 8.65 -10.57
CA LEU A 101 2.48 8.12 -9.44
C LEU A 101 3.90 8.69 -9.44
N VAL A 102 4.38 9.18 -8.30
CA VAL A 102 5.77 9.63 -8.09
C VAL A 102 6.38 8.78 -6.99
N ILE A 103 7.47 8.07 -7.30
CA ILE A 103 8.25 7.34 -6.29
C ILE A 103 9.72 7.72 -6.44
N GLU A 104 10.31 8.20 -5.34
CA GLU A 104 11.72 8.61 -5.28
C GLU A 104 12.45 7.97 -4.09
N ASN A 105 13.70 7.55 -4.28
CA ASN A 105 14.58 7.04 -3.22
C ASN A 105 13.92 5.98 -2.33
N THR A 106 13.14 5.09 -2.94
CA THR A 106 12.41 4.03 -2.25
C THR A 106 12.85 2.72 -2.90
N PRO A 107 13.54 1.81 -2.19
CA PRO A 107 14.17 0.66 -2.82
C PRO A 107 13.16 -0.32 -3.44
N ILE A 108 11.92 -0.33 -2.93
CA ILE A 108 10.80 -1.14 -3.43
C ILE A 108 9.61 -0.22 -3.70
N GLY A 109 9.23 -0.07 -4.97
CA GLY A 109 8.10 0.77 -5.38
C GLY A 109 6.76 0.13 -5.04
N ILE A 110 6.46 -1.01 -5.66
CA ILE A 110 5.25 -1.80 -5.41
C ILE A 110 5.68 -3.24 -5.11
N GLU A 111 5.34 -3.75 -3.94
CA GLU A 111 5.51 -5.15 -3.58
C GLU A 111 4.15 -5.85 -3.59
N THR A 112 4.05 -7.01 -4.23
CA THR A 112 2.86 -7.85 -4.18
C THR A 112 3.19 -9.23 -3.61
N SER A 113 2.26 -9.83 -2.88
CA SER A 113 2.40 -11.20 -2.37
C SER A 113 1.35 -12.17 -2.89
N LEU A 114 0.73 -11.85 -4.03
CA LEU A 114 -0.38 -12.65 -4.56
C LEU A 114 0.12 -13.86 -5.35
N PHE A 115 -0.59 -14.98 -5.15
CA PHE A 115 -0.39 -16.25 -5.85
C PHE A 115 -1.01 -16.17 -7.26
N SER A 116 -0.42 -16.89 -8.21
CA SER A 116 -0.65 -16.80 -9.66
C SER A 116 -2.11 -16.72 -10.11
N THR A 117 -3.06 -17.37 -9.42
CA THR A 117 -4.48 -17.40 -9.77
C THR A 117 -5.36 -16.35 -9.09
N ASN A 118 -4.84 -15.58 -8.12
CA ASN A 118 -5.54 -14.53 -7.38
C ASN A 118 -4.80 -13.18 -7.50
N SER A 119 -4.26 -12.89 -8.68
CA SER A 119 -3.45 -11.70 -8.93
C SER A 119 -4.29 -10.40 -8.95
N THR A 120 -3.73 -9.31 -8.42
CA THR A 120 -4.33 -7.96 -8.55
C THR A 120 -4.27 -7.51 -10.01
N SER A 121 -5.40 -7.00 -10.52
CA SER A 121 -5.40 -6.20 -11.73
C SER A 121 -4.76 -4.85 -11.45
N LEU A 122 -3.54 -4.63 -11.92
CA LEU A 122 -2.76 -3.41 -11.69
C LEU A 122 -2.66 -2.59 -12.98
N LEU A 123 -3.12 -1.35 -12.93
CA LEU A 123 -2.88 -0.34 -13.96
C LEU A 123 -1.99 0.76 -13.38
N ILE A 124 -0.91 1.09 -14.09
CA ILE A 124 -0.03 2.22 -13.76
C ILE A 124 0.06 3.11 -14.99
N GLU A 125 -0.32 4.38 -14.83
CA GLU A 125 -0.26 5.37 -15.90
C GLU A 125 0.43 6.64 -15.41
N ASN A 126 1.33 7.17 -16.25
CA ASN A 126 2.09 8.38 -16.00
C ASN A 126 2.88 8.35 -14.67
N ALA A 127 3.71 7.32 -14.51
CA ALA A 127 4.57 7.18 -13.34
C ALA A 127 5.95 7.81 -13.55
N TYR A 128 6.42 8.57 -12.57
CA TYR A 128 7.79 9.04 -12.45
C TYR A 128 8.50 8.25 -11.34
N LEU A 129 9.57 7.55 -11.71
CA LEU A 129 10.31 6.65 -10.83
C LEU A 129 11.79 7.03 -10.86
N ASN A 130 12.33 7.44 -9.71
CA ASN A 130 13.72 7.88 -9.60
C ASN A 130 14.39 7.18 -8.42
N ASN A 131 15.49 6.47 -8.67
CA ASN A 131 16.17 5.67 -7.64
C ASN A 131 15.22 4.66 -6.96
N VAL A 132 14.52 3.87 -7.78
CA VAL A 132 13.60 2.79 -7.38
C VAL A 132 14.04 1.49 -8.08
N PRO A 133 15.00 0.74 -7.52
CA PRO A 133 15.57 -0.45 -8.18
C PRO A 133 14.56 -1.56 -8.45
N LYS A 134 13.56 -1.73 -7.58
CA LYS A 134 12.47 -2.69 -7.77
C LYS A 134 11.16 -1.93 -7.93
N VAL A 135 10.72 -1.76 -9.17
CA VAL A 135 9.48 -1.00 -9.48
C VAL A 135 8.24 -1.79 -9.09
N VAL A 136 8.07 -2.99 -9.63
CA VAL A 136 7.04 -3.95 -9.22
C VAL A 136 7.74 -5.28 -8.96
N THR A 137 7.56 -5.85 -7.77
CA THR A 137 8.15 -7.14 -7.39
C THR A 137 7.15 -8.02 -6.68
N ASN A 138 7.31 -9.34 -6.86
CA ASN A 138 6.58 -10.33 -6.07
C ASN A 138 7.47 -10.80 -4.91
N ASN A 139 6.95 -10.81 -3.70
CA ASN A 139 7.62 -11.35 -2.53
C ASN A 139 6.69 -12.28 -1.75
N GLN A 140 6.74 -13.56 -2.10
CA GLN A 140 5.89 -14.59 -1.49
C GLN A 140 6.26 -14.94 -0.04
N ASN A 141 7.41 -14.46 0.44
CA ASN A 141 7.90 -14.73 1.79
C ASN A 141 7.92 -13.48 2.68
N ALA A 142 7.31 -12.37 2.23
CA ALA A 142 7.25 -11.15 3.02
C ALA A 142 6.47 -11.40 4.32
N PRO A 143 7.03 -11.09 5.50
CA PRO A 143 6.27 -11.08 6.75
C PRO A 143 5.30 -9.89 6.70
N HIS A 144 4.07 -10.14 6.25
CA HIS A 144 3.04 -9.11 6.21
C HIS A 144 2.53 -8.82 7.61
N ALA A 145 2.38 -7.55 7.95
CA ALA A 145 1.69 -7.14 9.17
C ALA A 145 0.23 -7.55 9.03
N THR A 146 -0.11 -8.70 9.61
CA THR A 146 -1.48 -9.09 9.88
C THR A 146 -1.96 -8.30 11.10
N SER A 147 -3.28 -8.06 11.19
CA SER A 147 -3.95 -7.21 12.20
C SER A 147 -3.71 -7.61 13.67
N TRP A 148 -2.80 -8.54 13.96
CA TRP A 148 -2.57 -9.15 15.26
C TRP A 148 -1.14 -9.04 15.79
N GLN A 149 -0.25 -8.35 15.07
CA GLN A 149 1.10 -8.03 15.59
C GLN A 149 1.16 -6.58 16.04
N LEU A 150 0.53 -6.31 17.19
CA LEU A 150 0.82 -5.19 18.07
C LEU A 150 1.45 -5.74 19.35
#